data_AF-A0A4P6K323-F1
#
_entry.id   AF-A0A4P6K323-F1
#
_cell.length_a   1.000
_cell.length_b   1.000
_cell.length_c   1.000
_cell.angle_alpha   90.00
_cell.angle_beta   90.00
_cell.angle_gamma   90.00
#
_symmetry.space_group_name_H-M   'P 1'
#
loop_
_entity.id
_entity.type
_entity.pdbx_description
1 polymer ?
#
loop_
_entity_poly.entity_id
_entity_poly.type
_entity_poly.pdbx_seq_one_letter_code
_entity_poly.pdbx_strand_id
1 'polypeptide(L)'
;MDFHDENFEAESEEIGSDELLADDRLRLPEDASILVRVHAVRAWLLRRQKETGLEVGEAALALQQLYQDEAGQVSRLRQRELQKLVQREQQQLEGAQQRLKAFEEAQELLEESLTHTTTGERALVEYYLTLDDLLNPLHEEEEEHPLPWRQALAEVQHRVEHVGTSREE
;
A
#
# COMPACT_ATOMS: atom_id res chain seq x y z
N MET A 1 39.48 35.56 -15.23
CA MET A 1 38.91 34.22 -15.04
C MET A 1 37.66 34.44 -14.23
N ASP A 2 36.52 34.45 -14.92
CA ASP A 2 35.20 34.67 -14.34
C ASP A 2 34.63 33.31 -13.97
N PHE A 3 34.17 33.16 -12.74
CA PHE A 3 33.61 31.92 -12.22
C PHE A 3 32.09 32.08 -12.06
N HIS A 4 31.39 31.04 -12.50
CA HIS A 4 30.00 30.68 -12.19
C HIS A 4 28.91 31.59 -12.73
N ASP A 5 28.36 31.16 -13.86
CA ASP A 5 26.91 31.18 -14.04
C ASP A 5 26.49 29.72 -14.33
N GLU A 6 26.52 28.89 -13.28
CA GLU A 6 25.82 27.61 -13.28
C GLU A 6 24.33 27.93 -13.25
N ASN A 7 23.76 28.08 -14.45
CA ASN A 7 22.34 28.02 -14.69
C ASN A 7 21.86 26.61 -14.32
N PHE A 8 21.70 26.34 -13.01
CA PHE A 8 20.80 25.32 -12.50
C PHE A 8 19.40 25.79 -12.85
N GLU A 9 19.04 25.64 -14.13
CA GLU A 9 17.65 25.48 -14.53
C GLU A 9 17.16 24.31 -13.69
N ALA A 10 16.36 24.64 -12.68
CA ALA A 10 15.56 23.67 -11.97
C ALA A 10 14.72 22.98 -13.05
N GLU A 11 15.17 21.81 -13.49
CA GLU A 11 14.33 20.83 -14.17
C GLU A 11 13.08 20.75 -13.31
N SER A 12 11.99 21.36 -13.81
CA SER A 12 10.70 21.22 -13.19
C SER A 12 10.39 19.75 -13.32
N GLU A 13 10.63 18.97 -12.27
CA GLU A 13 10.28 17.56 -12.21
C GLU A 13 8.82 17.47 -12.63
N GLU A 14 8.59 16.97 -13.84
CA GLU A 14 7.27 16.80 -14.40
C GLU A 14 6.63 15.65 -13.64
N ILE A 15 6.02 15.96 -12.49
CA ILE A 15 5.31 14.99 -11.68
C ILE A 15 4.13 14.49 -12.51
N GLY A 16 4.14 13.21 -12.84
CA GLY A 16 3.09 12.59 -13.64
C GLY A 16 1.73 12.73 -12.96
N SER A 17 0.66 12.86 -13.75
CA SER A 17 -0.72 12.98 -13.23
C SER A 17 -1.07 11.85 -12.26
N ASP A 18 -0.59 10.63 -12.51
CA ASP A 18 -0.85 9.48 -11.63
C ASP A 18 -0.15 9.62 -10.27
N GLU A 19 1.02 10.26 -10.24
CA GLU A 19 1.77 10.49 -9.01
C GLU A 19 1.10 11.55 -8.13
N LEU A 20 0.50 12.58 -8.74
CA LEU A 20 -0.36 13.54 -8.03
C LEU A 20 -1.63 12.88 -7.49
N LEU A 21 -2.25 12.00 -8.29
CA LEU A 21 -3.47 11.29 -7.89
C LEU A 21 -3.22 10.22 -6.80
N ALA A 22 -1.99 9.73 -6.70
CA ALA A 22 -1.56 8.77 -5.68
C ALA A 22 -1.14 9.41 -4.35
N ASP A 23 -1.25 10.73 -4.19
CA ASP A 23 -0.91 11.39 -2.92
C ASP A 23 -1.89 11.00 -1.80
N ASP A 24 -1.35 10.57 -0.66
CA ASP A 24 -2.08 10.23 0.57
C ASP A 24 -2.99 11.36 1.07
N ARG A 25 -2.57 12.61 0.84
CA ARG A 25 -3.28 13.82 1.27
C ARG A 25 -4.20 14.39 0.19
N LEU A 26 -4.28 13.74 -0.96
CA LEU A 26 -5.15 14.17 -2.04
C LEU A 26 -6.60 14.21 -1.57
N ARG A 27 -7.20 15.39 -1.63
CA ARG A 27 -8.64 15.58 -1.50
C ARG A 27 -9.18 16.04 -2.83
N LEU A 28 -10.18 15.32 -3.32
CA LEU A 28 -10.88 15.71 -4.53
C LEU A 28 -12.05 16.66 -4.18
N PRO A 29 -12.32 17.67 -5.01
CA PRO A 29 -13.54 18.46 -4.92
C PRO A 29 -14.80 17.59 -4.96
N GLU A 30 -15.90 18.08 -4.36
CA GLU A 30 -17.17 17.34 -4.30
C GLU A 30 -17.77 17.10 -5.70
N ASP A 31 -17.53 18.02 -6.64
CA ASP A 31 -17.95 17.95 -8.04
C ASP A 31 -16.99 17.13 -8.92
N ALA A 32 -15.92 16.56 -8.35
CA ALA A 32 -15.02 15.70 -9.10
C ALA A 32 -15.76 14.48 -9.64
N SER A 33 -15.61 14.26 -10.95
CA SER A 33 -16.18 13.11 -11.65
C SER A 33 -15.78 11.81 -10.96
N ILE A 34 -16.72 10.87 -10.91
CA ILE A 34 -16.50 9.53 -10.36
C ILE A 34 -15.29 8.83 -10.99
N LEU A 35 -15.02 9.06 -12.27
CA LEU A 35 -13.85 8.50 -12.96
C LEU A 35 -12.55 9.00 -12.34
N VAL A 36 -12.47 10.27 -11.97
CA VAL A 36 -11.28 10.85 -11.32
C VAL A 36 -11.09 10.27 -9.93
N ARG A 37 -12.19 10.05 -9.19
CA ARG A 37 -12.16 9.39 -7.87
C ARG A 37 -11.65 7.96 -7.98
N VAL A 38 -12.16 7.19 -8.93
CA VAL A 38 -11.69 5.82 -9.23
C VAL A 38 -10.20 5.83 -9.61
N HIS A 39 -9.78 6.75 -10.48
CA HIS A 39 -8.37 6.86 -10.86
C HIS A 39 -7.47 7.23 -9.68
N ALA A 40 -7.92 8.10 -8.77
CA ALA A 40 -7.19 8.44 -7.56
C ALA A 40 -7.04 7.26 -6.59
N VAL A 41 -8.05 6.39 -6.48
CA VAL A 41 -7.95 5.15 -5.69
C VAL A 41 -7.00 4.16 -6.37
N ARG A 42 -7.13 3.94 -7.69
CA ARG A 42 -6.25 3.05 -8.47
C ARG A 42 -4.79 3.49 -8.41
N ALA A 43 -4.51 4.76 -8.67
CA ALA A 43 -3.15 5.30 -8.67
C ALA A 43 -2.51 5.16 -7.28
N TRP A 44 -3.29 5.41 -6.22
CA TRP A 44 -2.87 5.22 -4.84
C TRP A 44 -2.58 3.74 -4.53
N LEU A 45 -3.46 2.81 -4.92
CA LEU A 45 -3.24 1.37 -4.74
C LEU A 45 -1.97 0.88 -5.46
N LEU A 46 -1.78 1.27 -6.72
CA LEU A 46 -0.58 0.92 -7.49
C LEU A 46 0.69 1.44 -6.83
N ARG A 47 0.64 2.67 -6.30
CA ARG A 47 1.76 3.24 -5.54
C ARG A 47 2.02 2.43 -4.27
N ARG A 48 0.99 2.09 -3.49
CA ARG A 48 1.11 1.29 -2.26
C ARG A 48 1.65 -0.11 -2.52
N GLN A 49 1.23 -0.77 -3.59
CA GLN A 49 1.79 -2.05 -4.00
C GLN A 49 3.27 -1.92 -4.37
N LYS A 50 3.65 -0.89 -5.12
CA LYS A 50 5.05 -0.64 -5.49
C LYS A 50 5.92 -0.37 -4.26
N GLU A 51 5.48 0.51 -3.36
CA GLU A 51 6.17 0.82 -2.10
C GLU A 51 6.32 -0.43 -1.23
N THR A 52 5.22 -1.17 -0.99
CA THR A 52 5.25 -2.39 -0.18
C THR A 52 6.06 -3.50 -0.83
N GLY A 53 6.07 -3.59 -2.17
CA GLY A 53 6.93 -4.52 -2.90
C GLY A 53 8.42 -4.24 -2.70
N LEU A 54 8.81 -2.96 -2.60
CA LEU A 54 10.17 -2.59 -2.20
C LEU A 54 10.46 -3.01 -0.76
N GLU A 55 9.54 -2.78 0.18
CA GLU A 55 9.70 -3.23 1.58
C GLU A 55 9.90 -4.74 1.69
N VAL A 56 9.14 -5.54 0.91
CA VAL A 56 9.32 -6.99 0.83
C VAL A 56 10.73 -7.33 0.32
N GLY A 57 11.20 -6.65 -0.72
CA GLY A 57 12.54 -6.84 -1.27
C GLY A 57 13.66 -6.48 -0.28
N GLU A 58 13.50 -5.37 0.43
CA GLU A 58 14.45 -4.90 1.45
C GLU A 58 14.53 -5.86 2.64
N ALA A 59 13.38 -6.31 3.16
CA ALA A 59 13.32 -7.28 4.25
C ALA A 59 13.92 -8.64 3.82
N ALA A 60 13.64 -9.10 2.59
CA ALA A 60 14.21 -10.33 2.06
C ALA A 60 15.74 -10.24 1.91
N LEU A 61 16.25 -9.09 1.44
CA LEU A 61 17.69 -8.84 1.32
C LEU A 61 18.37 -8.78 2.69
N ALA A 62 17.77 -8.10 3.67
CA ALA A 62 18.29 -8.05 5.04
C ALA A 62 18.38 -9.44 5.66
N LEU A 63 17.33 -10.25 5.50
CA LEU A 63 17.32 -11.63 5.98
C LEU A 63 18.40 -12.49 5.30
N GLN A 64 18.60 -12.33 3.99
CA GLN A 64 19.66 -13.03 3.26
C GLN A 64 21.06 -12.67 3.78
N GLN A 65 21.31 -11.40 4.07
CA GLN A 65 22.60 -10.93 4.61
C GLN A 65 22.87 -11.55 5.99
N LEU A 66 21.86 -11.64 6.86
CA LEU A 66 21.98 -12.28 8.17
C LEU A 66 22.38 -13.76 8.07
N TYR A 67 21.81 -14.51 7.11
CA TYR A 67 22.18 -15.91 6.89
C TYR A 67 23.59 -16.08 6.33
N GLN A 68 24.08 -15.12 5.53
CA GLN A 68 25.47 -15.13 5.05
C GLN A 68 26.46 -14.86 6.19
N ASP A 69 26.11 -13.95 7.11
CA ASP A 69 26.91 -13.63 8.29
C ASP A 69 26.95 -14.77 9.32
N GLU A 70 25.89 -15.59 9.42
CA GLU A 70 25.84 -16.78 10.30
C GLU A 70 26.87 -17.85 9.91
N ALA A 71 27.32 -17.89 8.66
CA ALA A 71 28.29 -18.89 8.17
C ALA A 71 29.70 -18.72 8.76
N GLY A 72 30.00 -17.62 9.44
CA GLY A 72 31.24 -17.42 10.21
C GLY A 72 31.21 -18.13 11.58
N GLN A 73 32.35 -18.49 12.16
CA GLN A 73 32.40 -19.09 13.50
C GLN A 73 31.96 -18.09 14.58
N VAL A 74 30.66 -18.09 14.92
CA VAL A 74 30.06 -17.17 15.89
C VAL A 74 30.03 -17.78 17.31
N SER A 75 30.42 -16.99 18.31
CA SER A 75 30.33 -17.34 19.74
C SER A 75 28.88 -17.55 20.20
N ARG A 76 28.62 -18.47 21.14
CA ARG A 76 27.27 -18.85 21.62
C ARG A 76 26.37 -17.69 22.07
N LEU A 77 26.93 -16.61 22.62
CA LEU A 77 26.15 -15.42 23.01
C LEU A 77 25.68 -14.62 21.78
N ARG A 78 26.57 -14.44 20.81
CA ARG A 78 26.30 -13.75 19.55
C ARG A 78 25.33 -14.54 18.66
N GLN A 79 25.30 -15.88 18.80
CA GLN A 79 24.31 -16.73 18.14
C GLN A 79 22.87 -16.46 18.60
N ARG A 80 22.64 -16.20 19.91
CA ARG A 80 21.30 -15.87 20.41
C ARG A 80 20.81 -14.50 19.95
N GLU A 81 21.71 -13.53 19.85
CA GLU A 81 21.40 -12.20 19.33
C GLU A 81 21.06 -12.27 17.83
N LEU A 82 21.84 -13.03 17.06
CA LEU A 82 21.58 -13.25 15.64
C LEU A 82 20.23 -13.95 15.42
N GLN A 83 19.88 -14.96 16.21
CA GLN A 83 18.57 -15.63 16.12
C GLN A 83 17.40 -14.67 16.36
N LYS A 84 17.52 -13.73 17.30
CA LYS A 84 16.49 -12.72 17.53
C LYS A 84 16.36 -11.75 16.35
N LEU A 85 17.48 -11.38 15.73
CA LEU A 85 17.49 -10.55 14.53
C LEU A 85 16.84 -11.27 13.36
N VAL A 86 17.24 -12.52 13.10
CA VAL A 86 16.63 -13.35 12.05
C VAL A 86 15.12 -13.49 12.26
N GLN A 87 14.67 -13.77 13.48
CA GLN A 87 13.24 -13.88 13.78
C GLN A 87 12.50 -12.56 13.54
N ARG A 88 13.12 -11.42 13.89
CA ARG A 88 12.54 -10.10 13.63
C ARG A 88 12.42 -9.84 12.13
N GLU A 89 13.48 -10.08 11.36
CA GLU A 89 13.45 -9.86 9.90
C GLU A 89 12.46 -10.80 9.20
N GLN A 90 12.33 -12.04 9.66
CA GLN A 90 11.29 -12.96 9.19
C GLN A 90 9.87 -12.40 9.43
N GLN A 91 9.60 -11.89 10.63
CA GLN A 91 8.30 -11.27 10.96
C GLN A 91 8.04 -10.01 10.13
N GLN A 92 9.07 -9.21 9.86
CA GLN A 92 8.95 -8.03 9.01
C GLN A 92 8.64 -8.41 7.56
N LEU A 93 9.34 -9.41 7.02
CA LEU A 93 9.10 -9.95 5.69
C LEU A 93 7.67 -10.50 5.55
N GLU A 94 7.25 -11.36 6.50
CA GLU A 94 5.88 -11.90 6.52
C GLU A 94 4.84 -10.78 6.59
N GLY A 95 5.05 -9.79 7.48
CA GLY A 95 4.15 -8.66 7.60
C GLY A 95 4.04 -7.81 6.32
N ALA A 96 5.17 -7.55 5.65
CA ALA A 96 5.19 -6.82 4.39
C ALA A 96 4.50 -7.62 3.26
N GLN A 97 4.70 -8.94 3.20
CA GLN A 97 4.02 -9.82 2.25
C GLN A 97 2.49 -9.81 2.46
N GLN A 98 2.03 -9.84 3.71
CA GLN A 98 0.60 -9.78 4.03
C GLN A 98 -0.02 -8.43 3.64
N ARG A 99 0.69 -7.31 3.84
CA ARG A 99 0.25 -5.99 3.37
C ARG A 99 0.20 -5.93 1.85
N LEU A 100 1.22 -6.43 1.15
CA LEU A 100 1.25 -6.45 -0.31
C LEU A 100 0.06 -7.23 -0.86
N LYS A 101 -0.19 -8.43 -0.31
CA LYS A 101 -1.34 -9.26 -0.68
C LYS A 101 -2.66 -8.53 -0.47
N ALA A 102 -2.82 -7.81 0.65
CA ALA A 102 -4.02 -7.02 0.91
C ALA A 102 -4.22 -5.91 -0.15
N PHE A 103 -3.16 -5.23 -0.56
CA PHE A 103 -3.27 -4.19 -1.59
C PHE A 103 -3.54 -4.77 -2.99
N GLU A 104 -3.04 -5.97 -3.30
CA GLU A 104 -3.35 -6.70 -4.54
C GLU A 104 -4.82 -7.13 -4.55
N GLU A 105 -5.30 -7.77 -3.48
CA GLU A 105 -6.70 -8.18 -3.32
C GLU A 105 -7.65 -6.97 -3.38
N ALA A 106 -7.30 -5.87 -2.72
CA ALA A 106 -8.05 -4.62 -2.81
C ALA A 106 -8.17 -4.10 -4.25
N GLN A 107 -7.08 -4.17 -5.03
CA GLN A 107 -7.15 -3.77 -6.44
C GLN A 107 -8.06 -4.70 -7.25
N GLU A 108 -7.98 -6.02 -7.04
CA GLU A 108 -8.86 -6.98 -7.71
C GLU A 108 -10.33 -6.70 -7.40
N LEU A 109 -10.67 -6.49 -6.12
CA LEU A 109 -12.03 -6.15 -5.68
C LEU A 109 -12.54 -4.82 -6.29
N LEU A 110 -11.67 -3.83 -6.46
CA LEU A 110 -12.02 -2.59 -7.12
C LEU A 110 -12.36 -2.83 -8.60
N GLU A 111 -11.54 -3.59 -9.32
CA GLU A 111 -11.78 -3.94 -10.72
C GLU A 111 -13.06 -4.78 -10.90
N GLU A 112 -13.31 -5.72 -9.98
CA GLU A 112 -14.55 -6.49 -9.94
C GLU A 112 -15.76 -5.59 -9.73
N SER A 113 -15.69 -4.66 -8.77
CA SER A 113 -16.79 -3.69 -8.53
C SER A 113 -17.06 -2.85 -9.78
N LEU A 114 -16.01 -2.35 -10.45
CA LEU A 114 -16.15 -1.53 -11.66
C LEU A 114 -16.72 -2.29 -12.87
N THR A 115 -16.50 -3.61 -12.93
CA THR A 115 -17.00 -4.45 -14.02
C THR A 115 -18.44 -4.94 -13.81
N HIS A 116 -18.86 -5.15 -12.57
CA HIS A 116 -20.20 -5.65 -12.24
C HIS A 116 -21.25 -4.53 -12.11
N THR A 117 -20.86 -3.30 -11.76
CA THR A 117 -21.81 -2.20 -11.60
C THR A 117 -22.08 -1.49 -12.93
N THR A 118 -23.34 -1.47 -13.38
CA THR A 118 -23.77 -0.82 -14.65
C THR A 118 -23.76 0.71 -14.59
N THR A 119 -23.60 1.30 -13.41
CA THR A 119 -23.48 2.75 -13.16
C THR A 119 -22.23 3.02 -12.35
N GLY A 120 -21.23 3.70 -12.95
CA GLY A 120 -19.95 3.96 -12.29
C GLY A 120 -20.07 4.70 -10.95
N GLU A 121 -21.13 5.49 -10.77
CA GLU A 121 -21.44 6.23 -9.53
C GLU A 121 -21.63 5.33 -8.30
N ARG A 122 -22.08 4.08 -8.48
CA ARG A 122 -22.30 3.15 -7.36
C ARG A 122 -21.10 2.23 -7.10
N ALA A 123 -20.15 2.15 -8.04
CA ALA A 123 -19.04 1.21 -7.94
C ALA A 123 -18.13 1.46 -6.74
N LEU A 124 -17.85 2.72 -6.39
CA LEU A 124 -17.04 3.03 -5.19
C LEU A 124 -17.79 2.76 -3.88
N VAL A 125 -19.12 2.90 -3.89
CA VAL A 125 -19.96 2.58 -2.73
C VAL A 125 -20.01 1.07 -2.52
N GLU A 126 -20.25 0.31 -3.59
CA GLU A 126 -20.22 -1.16 -3.56
C GLU A 126 -18.84 -1.68 -3.14
N TYR A 127 -17.78 -1.11 -3.69
CA TYR A 127 -16.41 -1.43 -3.29
C TYR A 127 -16.15 -1.14 -1.80
N TYR A 128 -16.59 0.02 -1.29
CA TYR A 128 -16.48 0.36 0.12
C TYR A 128 -17.21 -0.65 1.02
N LEU A 129 -18.44 -1.04 0.66
CA LEU A 129 -19.22 -2.01 1.43
C LEU A 129 -18.56 -3.39 1.44
N THR A 130 -17.99 -3.82 0.32
CA THR A 130 -17.22 -5.08 0.24
C THR A 130 -16.00 -5.04 1.18
N LEU A 131 -15.28 -3.92 1.24
CA LEU A 131 -14.17 -3.75 2.19
C LEU A 131 -14.65 -3.76 3.65
N ASP A 132 -15.78 -3.11 3.93
CA ASP A 132 -16.38 -3.08 5.27
C ASP A 132 -16.78 -4.48 5.74
N ASP A 133 -17.42 -5.27 4.87
CA ASP A 133 -17.79 -6.65 5.16
C ASP A 133 -16.57 -7.53 5.46
N LEU A 134 -15.47 -7.37 4.70
CA LEU A 134 -14.20 -8.09 4.93
C LEU A 134 -13.50 -7.69 6.24
N LEU A 135 -13.63 -6.44 6.66
CA LEU A 135 -13.05 -5.94 7.91
C LEU A 135 -13.94 -6.21 9.13
N ASN A 136 -15.20 -6.58 8.93
CA ASN A 136 -16.17 -6.77 9.99
C ASN A 136 -15.87 -8.06 10.78
N PRO A 137 -15.53 -7.96 12.09
CA PRO A 137 -15.22 -9.13 12.90
C PRO A 137 -16.42 -10.06 13.14
N LEU A 138 -17.65 -9.60 12.83
CA LEU A 138 -18.85 -10.43 12.95
C LEU A 138 -19.03 -11.41 11.77
N HIS A 139 -18.31 -11.21 10.66
CA HIS A 139 -18.29 -12.10 9.50
C HIS A 139 -17.18 -13.17 9.57
N GLU A 140 -16.57 -13.38 10.75
CA GLU A 140 -15.54 -14.41 11.02
C GLU A 140 -16.09 -15.85 10.95
N GLU A 141 -16.61 -16.25 9.78
CA GLU A 141 -16.73 -17.66 9.41
C GLU A 141 -15.40 -18.07 8.73
N GLU A 142 -14.48 -18.59 9.56
CA GLU A 142 -13.37 -19.51 9.22
C GLU A 142 -11.95 -18.99 8.89
N GLU A 143 -11.68 -17.73 8.52
CA GLU A 143 -10.29 -17.24 8.32
C GLU A 143 -9.92 -16.02 9.16
N GLU A 144 -9.15 -16.22 10.24
CA GLU A 144 -8.47 -15.13 10.95
C GLU A 144 -7.38 -14.53 10.05
N HIS A 145 -7.74 -13.53 9.24
CA HIS A 145 -6.77 -12.79 8.45
C HIS A 145 -5.71 -12.13 9.38
N PRO A 146 -4.41 -12.20 9.02
CA PRO A 146 -3.35 -11.60 9.81
C PRO A 146 -3.55 -10.09 10.05
N LEU A 147 -3.13 -9.59 11.22
CA LEU A 147 -3.24 -8.17 11.56
C LEU A 147 -2.66 -7.22 10.50
N PRO A 148 -1.49 -7.48 9.88
CA PRO A 148 -0.96 -6.60 8.83
C PRO A 148 -1.86 -6.48 7.60
N TRP A 149 -2.54 -7.58 7.23
CA TRP A 149 -3.48 -7.60 6.11
C TRP A 149 -4.71 -6.74 6.44
N ARG A 150 -5.29 -6.92 7.64
CA ARG A 150 -6.46 -6.12 8.08
C ARG A 150 -6.14 -4.63 8.16
N GLN A 151 -4.94 -4.28 8.62
CA GLN A 151 -4.48 -2.88 8.66
C GLN A 151 -4.37 -2.28 7.25
N ALA A 152 -3.77 -2.99 6.31
CA ALA A 152 -3.67 -2.53 4.93
C ALA A 152 -5.05 -2.34 4.28
N LEU A 153 -5.99 -3.26 4.47
CA LEU A 153 -7.36 -3.06 3.96
C LEU A 153 -8.10 -1.89 4.62
N ALA A 154 -7.91 -1.66 5.92
CA ALA A 154 -8.47 -0.50 6.60
C ALA A 154 -7.91 0.83 6.04
N GLU A 155 -6.63 0.86 5.64
CA GLU A 155 -6.04 2.01 4.95
C GLU A 155 -6.70 2.25 3.58
N VAL A 156 -7.00 1.18 2.85
CA VAL A 156 -7.73 1.25 1.57
C VAL A 156 -9.14 1.80 1.80
N GLN A 157 -9.87 1.29 2.79
CA GLN A 157 -11.21 1.75 3.15
C GLN A 157 -11.19 3.26 3.46
N HIS A 158 -10.26 3.71 4.32
CA HIS A 158 -10.08 5.11 4.64
C HIS A 158 -9.72 5.95 3.40
N ARG A 159 -8.91 5.41 2.47
CA ARG A 159 -8.62 6.09 1.20
C ARG A 159 -9.88 6.29 0.36
N VAL A 160 -10.73 5.27 0.26
CA VAL A 160 -11.99 5.36 -0.48
C VAL A 160 -12.91 6.42 0.15
N GLU A 161 -13.02 6.48 1.48
CA GLU A 161 -13.77 7.54 2.17
C GLU A 161 -13.21 8.93 1.83
N HIS A 162 -11.88 9.08 1.93
CA HIS A 162 -11.21 10.37 1.74
C HIS A 162 -11.41 10.95 0.33
N VAL A 163 -11.47 10.06 -0.66
CA VAL A 163 -11.66 10.39 -2.07
C VAL A 163 -13.14 10.32 -2.47
N GLY A 164 -13.99 9.73 -1.64
CA GLY A 164 -15.40 9.41 -1.92
C GLY A 164 -16.42 10.35 -1.27
N THR A 165 -16.07 11.18 -0.29
CA THR A 165 -17.01 12.17 0.25
C THR A 165 -17.39 13.21 -0.81
N SER A 166 -18.56 13.02 -1.43
CA SER A 166 -19.45 14.13 -1.77
C SER A 166 -20.27 14.37 -0.53
N ARG A 167 -20.17 15.56 0.07
CA ARG A 167 -21.02 15.90 1.21
C ARG A 167 -22.44 16.02 0.67
N GLU A 168 -23.32 15.08 1.01
CA GLU A 168 -24.76 15.26 0.82
C GLU A 168 -25.18 16.47 1.67
N GLU A 169 -25.46 17.60 1.02
CA GLU A 169 -26.17 18.74 1.63
C GLU A 169 -27.69 18.50 1.66
#